data_AF-A0A7L5Z2H3-F1
#
_entry.id   AF-A0A7L5Z2H3-F1
#
_cell.length_a   1.000
_cell.length_b   1.000
_cell.length_c   1.000
_cell.angle_alpha   90.00
_cell.angle_beta   90.00
_cell.angle_gamma   90.00
#
_symmetry.space_group_name_H-M   'P 1'
#
loop_
_entity.id
_entity.type
_entity.pdbx_description
1 polymer ?
#
loop_
_entity_poly.entity_id
_entity_poly.type
_entity_poly.pdbx_seq_one_letter_code
_entity_poly.pdbx_strand_id
1 'polypeptide(L)'
;MSCGDSHGHCAEYIERLYVFIDNELAEADHDTIQQHLDECGDCLKEYDLETTVRALIKKSCAETAPDELRQRVLWSIRQVQITITES
;
A
#
# COMPACT_ATOMS: atom_id res chain seq x y z
N MET A 1 -19.34 14.18 -9.50
CA MET A 1 -18.97 14.57 -10.87
C MET A 1 -18.50 13.31 -11.56
N SER A 2 -19.20 12.90 -12.63
CA SER A 2 -18.88 11.71 -13.42
C SER A 2 -17.77 12.09 -14.39
N CYS A 3 -16.73 11.26 -14.48
CA CYS A 3 -15.51 11.57 -15.23
C CYS A 3 -15.84 11.89 -16.70
N GLY A 4 -15.37 13.04 -17.18
CA GLY A 4 -15.46 13.43 -18.58
C GLY A 4 -14.36 12.75 -19.40
N ASP A 5 -14.77 11.96 -20.40
CA ASP A 5 -13.99 11.54 -21.58
C ASP A 5 -12.67 10.74 -21.39
N SER A 6 -12.41 10.17 -20.21
CA SER A 6 -11.15 9.44 -19.89
C SER A 6 -11.32 8.00 -19.39
N HIS A 7 -12.43 7.32 -19.72
CA HIS A 7 -12.68 5.93 -19.28
C HIS A 7 -11.58 4.91 -19.68
N GLY A 8 -10.74 5.22 -20.68
CA GLY A 8 -9.60 4.39 -21.04
C GLY A 8 -8.43 4.44 -20.05
N HIS A 9 -8.22 5.56 -19.35
CA HIS A 9 -7.16 5.68 -18.35
C HIS A 9 -7.53 4.95 -17.06
N CYS A 10 -8.76 5.07 -16.56
CA CYS A 10 -9.16 4.47 -15.27
C CYS A 10 -8.95 2.95 -15.22
N ALA A 11 -9.10 2.23 -16.34
CA ALA A 11 -8.87 0.78 -16.39
C ALA A 11 -7.40 0.39 -16.08
N GLU A 12 -6.43 1.16 -16.59
CA GLU A 12 -5.01 0.95 -16.31
C GLU A 12 -4.67 1.27 -14.84
N TYR A 13 -5.36 2.26 -14.26
CA TYR A 13 -5.17 2.62 -12.84
C TYR A 13 -5.75 1.57 -11.88
N ILE A 14 -6.83 0.88 -12.25
CA ILE A 14 -7.42 -0.18 -11.41
C ILE A 14 -6.43 -1.35 -11.24
N GLU A 15 -5.71 -1.74 -12.29
CA GLU A 15 -4.69 -2.81 -12.17
C GLU A 15 -3.55 -2.38 -11.24
N ARG A 16 -3.10 -1.12 -11.35
CA ARG A 16 -2.04 -0.56 -10.49
C ARG A 16 -2.49 -0.27 -9.06
N LEU A 17 -3.80 -0.16 -8.81
CA LEU A 17 -4.37 0.14 -7.51
C LEU A 17 -4.01 -0.91 -6.46
N TYR A 18 -3.96 -2.19 -6.84
CA TYR A 18 -3.58 -3.26 -5.93
C TYR A 18 -2.11 -3.13 -5.47
N VAL A 19 -1.22 -2.86 -6.42
CA VAL A 19 0.22 -2.65 -6.15
C VAL A 19 0.42 -1.40 -5.28
N PHE A 20 -0.40 -0.37 -5.51
CA PHE A 20 -0.45 0.84 -4.66
C PHE A 20 -0.90 0.52 -3.22
N ILE A 21 -2.00 -0.22 -3.05
CA ILE A 21 -2.53 -0.60 -1.73
C ILE A 21 -1.52 -1.45 -0.95
N ASP A 22 -0.78 -2.32 -1.64
CA ASP A 22 0.26 -3.16 -1.03
C ASP A 22 1.59 -2.42 -0.83
N ASN A 23 1.68 -1.15 -1.22
CA ASN A 23 2.88 -0.29 -1.14
C ASN A 23 4.08 -0.91 -1.87
N GLU A 24 3.82 -1.53 -3.02
CA GLU A 24 4.80 -2.21 -3.86
C GLU A 24 5.19 -1.40 -5.12
N LEU A 25 4.69 -0.16 -5.24
CA LEU A 25 5.04 0.74 -6.34
C LEU A 25 6.36 1.46 -6.10
N ALA A 26 7.03 1.81 -7.19
CA ALA A 26 8.14 2.76 -7.13
C ALA A 26 7.62 4.13 -6.67
N GLU A 27 8.45 4.91 -5.96
CA GLU A 27 8.05 6.21 -5.40
C GLU A 27 7.45 7.16 -6.46
N ALA A 28 7.99 7.15 -7.68
CA ALA A 28 7.50 7.97 -8.79
C ALA A 28 6.07 7.59 -9.27
N ASP A 29 5.68 6.33 -9.11
CA ASP A 29 4.35 5.83 -9.51
C ASP A 29 3.31 6.08 -8.42
N HIS A 30 3.74 6.26 -7.17
CA HIS A 30 2.85 6.53 -6.03
C HIS A 30 2.12 7.86 -6.19
N ASP A 31 2.85 8.94 -6.49
CA ASP A 31 2.28 10.29 -6.64
C ASP A 31 1.27 10.36 -7.80
N THR A 32 1.53 9.63 -8.87
CA THR A 32 0.67 9.58 -10.05
C THR A 32 -0.70 8.97 -9.72
N ILE A 33 -0.72 7.87 -8.94
CA ILE A 33 -1.97 7.23 -8.52
C ILE A 33 -2.70 8.08 -7.49
N GLN A 34 -1.96 8.69 -6.55
CA GLN A 34 -2.56 9.59 -5.57
C GLN A 34 -3.28 10.76 -6.26
N GLN A 35 -2.64 11.41 -7.23
CA GLN A 35 -3.27 12.48 -8.00
C GLN A 35 -4.55 11.99 -8.71
N HIS A 36 -4.52 10.79 -9.31
CA HIS A 36 -5.71 10.24 -9.95
C HIS A 36 -6.86 10.00 -8.97
N LEU A 37 -6.58 9.48 -7.77
CA LEU A 37 -7.60 9.29 -6.73
C LEU A 37 -8.21 10.61 -6.25
N ASP A 38 -7.41 11.68 -6.21
CA ASP A 38 -7.87 13.02 -5.82
C ASP A 38 -8.81 13.64 -6.88
N GLU A 39 -8.59 13.32 -8.15
CA GLU A 39 -9.34 13.87 -9.29
C GLU A 39 -10.53 12.98 -9.73
N CYS A 40 -10.48 11.67 -9.46
CA CYS A 40 -11.41 10.65 -9.95
C CYS A 40 -12.23 10.01 -8.83
N GLY A 41 -13.46 10.50 -8.64
CA GLY A 41 -14.38 9.98 -7.61
C GLY A 41 -14.87 8.55 -7.82
N ASP A 42 -14.77 7.98 -9.02
CA ASP A 42 -15.14 6.57 -9.26
C ASP A 42 -14.00 5.62 -8.88
N CYS A 43 -12.75 5.95 -9.22
CA CYS A 43 -11.59 5.18 -8.77
C CYS A 43 -11.39 5.29 -7.25
N LEU A 44 -11.74 6.43 -6.65
CA LEU A 44 -11.74 6.58 -5.19
C LEU A 44 -12.73 5.60 -4.52
N LYS A 45 -13.92 5.38 -5.11
CA LYS A 45 -14.88 4.40 -4.56
C LYS A 45 -14.34 2.97 -4.63
N GLU A 46 -13.69 2.59 -5.73
CA GLU A 46 -13.06 1.28 -5.86
C GLU A 46 -11.93 1.10 -4.84
N TYR A 47 -11.10 2.13 -4.64
CA TYR A 47 -10.07 2.14 -3.60
C TYR A 47 -10.66 1.97 -2.20
N ASP A 48 -11.71 2.72 -1.87
CA ASP A 48 -12.40 2.62 -0.58
C ASP A 48 -13.02 1.24 -0.36
N LEU A 49 -13.58 0.63 -1.41
CA LEU A 49 -14.11 -0.73 -1.36
C LEU A 49 -13.00 -1.74 -1.04
N GLU A 50 -11.91 -1.71 -1.82
CA GLU A 50 -10.79 -2.65 -1.66
C GLU A 50 -10.14 -2.54 -0.26
N THR A 51 -9.88 -1.32 0.19
CA THR A 51 -9.32 -1.08 1.53
C THR A 51 -10.28 -1.52 2.64
N THR A 52 -11.59 -1.32 2.48
CA THR A 52 -12.61 -1.78 3.42
C THR A 52 -12.65 -3.31 3.49
N VAL A 53 -12.64 -4.00 2.35
CA VAL A 53 -12.62 -5.46 2.29
C VAL A 53 -11.35 -6.01 2.95
N ARG A 54 -10.18 -5.46 2.62
CA ARG A 54 -8.89 -5.83 3.22
C ARG A 54 -8.88 -5.60 4.73
N ALA A 55 -9.46 -4.50 5.22
CA ALA A 55 -9.61 -4.23 6.65
C ALA A 55 -10.51 -5.27 7.35
N LEU A 56 -11.62 -5.67 6.73
CA LEU A 56 -12.51 -6.71 7.24
C LEU A 56 -11.81 -8.08 7.32
N ILE A 57 -11.06 -8.45 6.29
CA ILE A 57 -10.26 -9.68 6.28
C ILE A 57 -9.22 -9.65 7.40
N LYS A 58 -8.46 -8.56 7.51
CA LYS A 58 -7.45 -8.38 8.56
C LYS A 58 -8.02 -8.48 9.97
N LYS A 59 -9.23 -7.96 10.19
CA LYS A 59 -9.95 -8.09 11.47
C LYS A 59 -10.36 -9.54 11.75
N SER A 60 -10.74 -10.28 10.72
CA SER A 60 -11.28 -11.64 10.85
C SER A 60 -10.17 -12.71 10.96
N CYS A 61 -9.01 -12.45 10.36
CA CYS A 61 -7.87 -13.36 10.29
C CYS A 61 -6.64 -12.83 11.05
N ALA A 62 -6.85 -12.20 12.21
CA ALA A 62 -5.75 -11.69 13.03
C ALA A 62 -5.13 -12.82 13.88
N GLU A 63 -4.10 -13.48 13.35
CA GLU A 63 -3.24 -14.35 14.15
C GLU A 63 -2.18 -13.53 14.90
N THR A 64 -1.94 -13.86 16.17
CA THR A 64 -0.91 -13.19 16.95
C THR A 64 0.42 -13.87 16.69
N ALA A 65 1.39 -13.12 16.17
CA ALA A 65 2.76 -13.63 16.01
C ALA A 65 3.30 -14.14 17.36
N PRO A 66 3.94 -15.33 17.41
CA PRO A 66 4.53 -15.87 18.64
C PRO A 66 5.51 -14.88 19.28
N ASP A 67 5.54 -14.86 20.61
CA ASP A 67 6.37 -13.91 21.36
C ASP A 67 7.85 -14.02 20.99
N GLU A 68 8.36 -15.23 20.77
CA GLU A 68 9.75 -15.45 20.35
C GLU A 68 10.06 -14.73 19.03
N LEU A 69 9.19 -14.84 18.04
CA LEU A 69 9.36 -14.17 16.75
C LEU A 69 9.37 -12.64 16.93
N ARG A 70 8.43 -12.13 17.73
CA ARG A 70 8.34 -10.70 18.03
C ARG A 70 9.61 -10.18 18.71
N GLN A 71 10.13 -10.91 19.71
CA GLN A 71 11.36 -10.54 20.40
C GLN A 71 12.55 -10.52 19.43
N ARG A 72 12.69 -11.51 18.54
CA ARG A 72 13.76 -11.52 17.52
C ARG A 72 13.68 -10.33 16.57
N VAL A 73 12.48 -9.99 16.09
CA VAL A 73 12.28 -8.84 15.18
C VAL A 73 12.65 -7.53 15.89
N LEU A 74 12.15 -7.32 17.11
CA LEU A 74 12.48 -6.13 17.90
C LEU A 74 13.97 -6.02 18.20
N TRP A 75 14.62 -7.15 18.47
CA TRP A 75 16.07 -7.19 18.68
C TRP A 75 16.82 -6.79 17.41
N SER A 76 16.46 -7.38 16.26
CA SER A 76 17.05 -7.05 14.96
C SER A 76 16.90 -5.57 14.58
N ILE A 77 15.72 -4.99 14.80
CA ILE A 77 15.47 -3.54 14.56
C ILE A 77 16.36 -2.67 15.47
N ARG A 78 16.62 -3.09 16.71
CA ARG A 78 17.44 -2.34 17.68
C ARG A 78 18.94 -2.55 17.49
N GLN A 79 19.37 -3.52 16.69
CA GLN A 79 20.79 -3.75 16.46
C GLN A 79 21.39 -2.55 15.72
N VAL A 80 22.29 -1.83 16.39
CA VAL A 80 23.12 -0.82 15.76
C VAL A 80 24.13 -1.53 14.86
N GLN A 81 24.01 -1.37 13.55
CA GLN A 81 25.04 -1.80 12.61
C GLN A 81 26.15 -0.75 12.58
N ILE A 82 27.32 -1.09 13.11
CA ILE A 82 28.54 -0.29 12.94
C ILE A 82 29.22 -0.77 11.67
N THR A 83 28.97 -0.08 10.56
CA THR A 83 29.73 -0.27 9.32
C THR A 83 31.01 0.55 9.43
N ILE A 84 32.14 -0.11 9.70
CA ILE A 84 33.45 0.55 9.65
C ILE A 84 33.82 0.68 8.18
N THR A 85 33.77 1.90 7.66
CA THR A 85 34.30 2.23 6.35
C THR A 85 35.80 2.47 6.50
N GLU A 86 36.63 1.51 6.07
CA GLU A 86 38.09 1.73 5.96
C GLU A 86 38.37 2.76 4.85
N SER A 87 39.32 3.64 5.13
CA SER A 87 39.70 4.83 4.34
C SER A 87 40.58 4.50 3.14
#